data_AF-A0A401GMC2-F1
#
_entry.id   AF-A0A401GMC2-F1
#
_cell.length_a   1.000
_cell.length_b   1.000
_cell.length_c   1.000
_cell.angle_alpha   90.00
_cell.angle_beta   90.00
_cell.angle_gamma   90.00
#
_symmetry.space_group_name_H-M   'P 1'
#
loop_
_entity.id
_entity.type
_entity.pdbx_description
1 polymer ?
#
loop_
_entity_poly.entity_id
_entity_poly.type
_entity_poly.pdbx_seq_one_letter_code
_entity_poly.pdbx_strand_id
1 'polypeptide(L)'
;MMPLEGTIWDVRQTLMVMGRIWDDGYNWCVIQDPEGQKFRIAVRISSVHQIDWETPVLVVLYRSFLAASTGVGPRWVSAQTRLGQGAKVNATELEGKLLLKILAMNAKHLPADFSPMKGALEQDFKVSFLLPVGPLTFEDLGKLNADTGCFVCGKKTASLCAQCFSVSYCGQDCQRAHWPEHKGMCRSVRGGTWRTVPFVNIMPGHEGHSMYMLTRHNFKDSEVALRNPDETRPPPNIHGTKIFLVKLQIVIPARDFHMVYDRQRSFGEVYFLRTKSPEVFSEMISETEGPRGGFGGYKMYRLAKRVSDWELSICLYREPQSEIMW
;
A
#
# COMPACT_ATOMS: atom_id res chain seq x y z
N MET A 1 -4.46 -8.56 -9.02
CA MET A 1 -4.83 -7.94 -7.72
C MET A 1 -3.89 -8.46 -6.63
N MET A 2 -3.14 -7.60 -5.96
CA MET A 2 -2.27 -8.03 -4.85
C MET A 2 -3.13 -8.67 -3.74
N PRO A 3 -2.69 -9.78 -3.11
CA PRO A 3 -3.43 -10.38 -2.00
C PRO A 3 -3.78 -9.37 -0.90
N LEU A 4 -2.89 -8.40 -0.65
CA LEU A 4 -3.08 -7.37 0.38
C LEU A 4 -4.17 -6.34 0.05
N GLU A 5 -4.34 -5.96 -1.21
CA GLU A 5 -5.36 -4.99 -1.64
C GLU A 5 -6.77 -5.59 -1.51
N GLY A 6 -6.92 -6.85 -1.95
CA GLY A 6 -8.15 -7.63 -1.72
C GLY A 6 -8.45 -7.78 -0.23
N THR A 7 -7.44 -8.14 0.58
CA THR A 7 -7.63 -8.31 2.03
C THR A 7 -8.11 -7.04 2.72
N ILE A 8 -7.59 -5.86 2.34
CA ILE A 8 -8.02 -4.58 2.95
C ILE A 8 -9.44 -4.22 2.55
N TRP A 9 -9.80 -4.51 1.30
CA TRP A 9 -11.19 -4.41 0.86
C TRP A 9 -12.11 -5.34 1.67
N ASP A 10 -11.70 -6.59 1.91
CA ASP A 10 -12.47 -7.56 2.69
C ASP A 10 -12.65 -7.08 4.15
N VAL A 11 -11.57 -6.60 4.80
CA VAL A 11 -11.66 -5.99 6.14
C VAL A 11 -12.65 -4.83 6.14
N ARG A 12 -12.63 -3.97 5.12
CA ARG A 12 -13.60 -2.88 5.00
C ARG A 12 -15.03 -3.40 4.93
N GLN A 13 -15.30 -4.47 4.17
CA GLN A 13 -16.63 -5.09 4.14
C GLN A 13 -17.04 -5.64 5.51
N THR A 14 -16.12 -6.30 6.22
CA THR A 14 -16.36 -6.78 7.59
C THR A 14 -16.72 -5.63 8.54
N LEU A 15 -16.03 -4.49 8.46
CA LEU A 15 -16.36 -3.31 9.27
C LEU A 15 -17.72 -2.70 8.90
N MET A 16 -18.08 -2.67 7.61
CA MET A 16 -19.42 -2.22 7.18
C MET A 16 -20.52 -3.14 7.72
N VAL A 17 -20.29 -4.46 7.73
CA VAL A 17 -21.21 -5.41 8.35
C VAL A 17 -21.33 -5.16 9.85
N MET A 18 -20.23 -4.89 10.55
CA MET A 18 -20.27 -4.52 11.97
C MET A 18 -21.04 -3.24 12.25
N GLY A 19 -20.92 -2.22 11.40
CA GLY A 19 -21.73 -1.00 11.48
C GLY A 19 -23.22 -1.32 11.30
N ARG A 20 -23.57 -2.11 10.28
CA ARG A 20 -24.95 -2.54 10.05
C ARG A 20 -25.53 -3.33 11.23
N ILE A 21 -24.75 -4.20 11.85
CA ILE A 21 -25.17 -4.96 13.04
C ILE A 21 -25.60 -4.01 14.16
N TRP A 22 -24.84 -2.93 14.36
CA TRP A 22 -25.16 -1.90 15.33
C TRP A 22 -26.44 -1.15 14.96
N ASP A 23 -26.58 -0.74 13.69
CA ASP A 23 -27.75 -0.02 13.19
C ASP A 23 -29.03 -0.86 13.27
N ASP A 24 -28.92 -2.18 13.08
CA ASP A 24 -30.02 -3.15 13.22
C ASP A 24 -30.38 -3.45 14.70
N GLY A 25 -29.73 -2.78 15.66
CA GLY A 25 -30.02 -2.88 17.10
C GLY A 25 -29.29 -4.02 17.82
N TYR A 26 -28.34 -4.68 17.16
CA TYR A 26 -27.50 -5.72 17.75
C TYR A 26 -26.14 -5.15 18.17
N ASN A 27 -25.41 -5.85 19.03
CA ASN A 27 -24.13 -5.36 19.53
C ASN A 27 -23.02 -6.39 19.53
N TRP A 28 -23.18 -7.54 18.85
CA TRP A 28 -22.16 -8.56 18.84
C TRP A 28 -22.14 -9.40 17.56
N CYS A 29 -20.97 -9.93 17.25
CA CYS A 29 -20.76 -10.82 16.12
C CYS A 29 -19.64 -11.82 16.36
N VAL A 30 -19.58 -12.83 15.51
CA VAL A 30 -18.46 -13.77 15.42
C VAL A 30 -17.91 -13.75 14.01
N ILE A 31 -16.64 -13.39 13.88
CA ILE A 31 -15.91 -13.38 12.62
C ILE A 31 -15.14 -14.71 12.52
N GLN A 32 -15.28 -15.44 11.42
CA GLN A 32 -14.71 -16.78 11.29
C GLN A 32 -14.40 -17.12 9.82
N ASP A 33 -13.60 -18.15 9.59
CA ASP A 33 -13.46 -18.72 8.24
C ASP A 33 -14.82 -19.27 7.73
N PRO A 34 -15.04 -19.33 6.40
CA PRO A 34 -16.31 -19.80 5.82
C PRO A 34 -16.74 -21.18 6.33
N GLU A 35 -15.77 -22.09 6.53
CA GLU A 35 -16.02 -23.42 7.09
C GLU A 35 -16.15 -23.40 8.63
N GLY A 36 -15.71 -22.32 9.29
CA GLY A 36 -15.76 -22.11 10.73
C GLY A 36 -14.88 -23.06 11.53
N GLN A 37 -13.78 -23.53 10.95
CA GLN A 37 -12.89 -24.58 11.48
C GLN A 37 -11.51 -24.05 11.91
N LYS A 38 -11.03 -22.97 11.32
CA LYS A 38 -9.66 -22.48 11.55
C LYS A 38 -9.60 -21.47 12.68
N PHE A 39 -10.45 -20.44 12.62
CA PHE A 39 -10.41 -19.37 13.61
C PHE A 39 -11.79 -18.77 13.87
N ARG A 40 -11.95 -18.18 15.06
CA ARG A 40 -13.08 -17.35 15.42
C ARG A 40 -12.61 -16.13 16.19
N ILE A 41 -13.24 -14.99 15.94
CA ILE A 41 -13.07 -13.75 16.69
C ILE A 41 -14.45 -13.39 17.21
N ALA A 42 -14.67 -13.57 18.51
CA ALA A 42 -15.83 -13.04 19.18
C ALA A 42 -15.65 -11.54 19.38
N VAL A 43 -16.64 -10.75 18.97
CA VAL A 43 -16.62 -9.29 19.07
C VAL A 43 -17.94 -8.81 19.67
N ARG A 44 -17.84 -7.96 20.69
CA ARG A 44 -18.96 -7.15 21.19
C ARG A 44 -18.66 -5.67 20.95
N ILE A 45 -19.57 -4.98 20.31
CA ILE A 45 -19.57 -3.52 20.19
C ILE A 45 -20.07 -2.97 21.52
N SER A 46 -19.19 -2.27 22.23
CA SER A 46 -19.48 -1.68 23.53
C SER A 46 -20.16 -0.32 23.40
N SER A 47 -19.71 0.49 22.46
CA SER A 47 -20.24 1.81 22.18
C SER A 47 -19.82 2.28 20.78
N VAL A 48 -20.56 3.24 20.25
CA VAL A 48 -20.23 3.93 19.00
C VAL A 48 -20.10 5.41 19.29
N HIS A 49 -19.01 6.00 18.80
CA HIS A 49 -18.73 7.43 18.93
C HIS A 49 -18.54 8.03 17.54
N GLN A 50 -18.69 9.35 17.41
CA GLN A 50 -18.33 10.07 16.19
C GLN A 50 -17.09 10.92 16.46
N ILE A 51 -16.09 10.85 15.59
CA ILE A 51 -14.94 11.78 15.64
C ILE A 51 -15.34 13.11 14.99
N ASP A 52 -16.02 13.02 13.86
CA ASP A 52 -16.59 14.11 13.10
C ASP A 52 -17.95 13.67 12.51
N TRP A 53 -18.51 14.46 11.61
CA TRP A 53 -19.83 14.21 11.04
C TRP A 53 -19.88 13.05 10.01
N GLU A 54 -18.73 12.54 9.53
CA GLU A 54 -18.65 11.39 8.61
C GLU A 54 -17.95 10.17 9.21
N THR A 55 -17.25 10.31 10.36
CA THR A 55 -16.33 9.28 10.86
C THR A 55 -16.82 8.63 12.16
N PRO A 56 -17.47 7.45 12.09
CA PRO A 56 -17.83 6.67 13.27
C PRO A 56 -16.63 5.91 13.85
N VAL A 57 -16.69 5.60 15.13
CA VAL A 57 -15.73 4.78 15.86
C VAL A 57 -16.47 3.70 16.62
N LEU A 58 -16.16 2.44 16.34
CA LEU A 58 -16.71 1.31 17.08
C LEU A 58 -15.75 0.93 18.21
N VAL A 59 -16.13 1.12 19.46
CA VAL A 59 -15.38 0.57 20.60
C VAL A 59 -15.80 -0.88 20.77
N VAL A 60 -14.82 -1.79 20.79
CA VAL A 60 -15.07 -3.23 20.79
C VAL A 60 -14.32 -3.96 21.89
N LEU A 61 -15.00 -4.97 22.42
CA LEU A 61 -14.40 -6.04 23.20
C LEU A 61 -14.24 -7.25 22.30
N TYR A 62 -13.04 -7.83 22.25
CA TYR A 62 -12.79 -8.95 21.35
C TYR A 62 -11.92 -10.05 21.96
N ARG A 63 -12.12 -11.27 21.45
CA ARG A 63 -11.25 -12.41 21.72
C ARG A 63 -11.17 -13.34 20.52
N SER A 64 -9.95 -13.69 20.12
CA SER A 64 -9.69 -14.74 19.13
C SER A 64 -9.52 -16.10 19.79
N PHE A 65 -10.02 -17.15 19.14
CA PHE A 65 -9.85 -18.55 19.57
C PHE A 65 -9.96 -19.51 18.37
N LEU A 66 -9.43 -20.72 18.54
CA LEU A 66 -9.56 -21.80 17.55
C LEU A 66 -10.97 -22.40 17.59
N ALA A 67 -11.49 -22.84 16.45
CA ALA A 67 -12.84 -23.41 16.38
C ALA A 67 -13.03 -24.65 17.27
N ALA A 68 -11.99 -25.48 17.41
CA ALA A 68 -11.98 -26.67 18.26
C ALA A 68 -11.86 -26.38 19.77
N SER A 69 -11.71 -25.11 20.17
CA SER A 69 -11.62 -24.74 21.58
C SER A 69 -12.93 -25.03 22.31
N THR A 70 -12.86 -25.52 23.54
CA THR A 70 -13.98 -25.62 24.50
C THR A 70 -13.94 -24.52 25.56
N GLY A 71 -13.14 -23.48 25.32
CA GLY A 71 -12.83 -22.43 26.29
C GLY A 71 -13.93 -21.40 26.51
N VAL A 72 -13.52 -20.20 26.96
CA VAL A 72 -14.44 -19.09 27.28
C VAL A 72 -15.15 -18.55 26.01
N GLY A 73 -14.47 -18.55 24.86
CA GLY A 73 -15.01 -18.02 23.59
C GLY A 73 -16.31 -18.71 23.15
N PRO A 74 -16.32 -20.04 22.93
CA PRO A 74 -17.55 -20.76 22.55
C PRO A 74 -18.68 -20.60 23.58
N ARG A 75 -18.34 -20.65 24.88
CA ARG A 75 -19.33 -20.42 25.96
C ARG A 75 -19.93 -19.03 25.89
N TRP A 76 -19.13 -18.02 25.60
CA TRP A 76 -19.59 -16.65 25.38
C TRP A 76 -20.54 -16.58 24.18
N VAL A 77 -20.21 -17.21 23.04
CA VAL A 77 -21.09 -17.23 21.85
C VAL A 77 -22.44 -17.88 22.16
N SER A 78 -22.42 -19.03 22.85
CA SER A 78 -23.65 -19.71 23.28
C SER A 78 -24.48 -18.87 24.25
N ALA A 79 -23.84 -18.13 25.17
CA ALA A 79 -24.54 -17.24 26.09
C ALA A 79 -25.18 -16.06 25.34
N GLN A 80 -24.47 -15.41 24.42
CA GLN A 80 -25.01 -14.29 23.65
C GLN A 80 -26.17 -14.71 22.74
N THR A 81 -26.09 -15.90 22.13
CA THR A 81 -27.17 -16.42 21.28
C THR A 81 -28.48 -16.66 22.07
N ARG A 82 -28.39 -16.90 23.39
CA ARG A 82 -29.57 -17.00 24.26
C ARG A 82 -30.14 -15.64 24.64
N LEU A 83 -29.32 -14.59 24.65
CA LEU A 83 -29.71 -13.22 25.01
C LEU A 83 -30.30 -12.45 23.82
N GLY A 84 -29.98 -12.85 22.58
CA GLY A 84 -30.55 -12.25 21.39
C GLY A 84 -29.87 -12.73 20.10
N GLN A 85 -30.29 -12.16 18.98
CA GLN A 85 -29.62 -12.38 17.70
C GLN A 85 -28.28 -11.62 17.65
N GLY A 86 -27.33 -12.18 16.93
CA GLY A 86 -26.07 -11.56 16.55
C GLY A 86 -25.67 -12.09 15.18
N ALA A 87 -24.56 -11.60 14.63
CA ALA A 87 -24.16 -11.99 13.28
C ALA A 87 -22.99 -12.95 13.25
N LYS A 88 -22.97 -13.79 12.21
CA LYS A 88 -21.76 -14.50 11.77
C LYS A 88 -21.22 -13.78 10.55
N VAL A 89 -19.94 -13.43 10.60
CA VAL A 89 -19.23 -12.77 9.50
C VAL A 89 -18.17 -13.73 8.99
N ASN A 90 -18.24 -14.07 7.71
CA ASN A 90 -17.23 -14.91 7.08
C ASN A 90 -16.05 -14.06 6.63
N ALA A 91 -14.85 -14.47 6.98
CA ALA A 91 -13.61 -13.78 6.68
C ALA A 91 -12.51 -14.75 6.28
N THR A 92 -11.62 -14.34 5.38
CA THR A 92 -10.44 -15.17 5.07
C THR A 92 -9.46 -15.21 6.25
N GLU A 93 -8.55 -16.18 6.27
CA GLU A 93 -7.54 -16.27 7.35
C GLU A 93 -6.62 -15.03 7.37
N LEU A 94 -6.29 -14.50 6.18
CA LEU A 94 -5.46 -13.30 6.06
C LEU A 94 -6.21 -12.06 6.53
N GLU A 95 -7.50 -11.95 6.20
CA GLU A 95 -8.40 -10.89 6.69
C GLU A 95 -8.54 -10.92 8.21
N GLY A 96 -8.79 -12.09 8.80
CA GLY A 96 -8.88 -12.24 10.26
C GLY A 96 -7.58 -11.85 10.96
N LYS A 97 -6.42 -12.24 10.40
CA LYS A 97 -5.10 -11.83 10.92
C LYS A 97 -4.89 -10.33 10.82
N LEU A 98 -5.28 -9.71 9.69
CA LEU A 98 -5.17 -8.27 9.49
C LEU A 98 -6.07 -7.51 10.47
N LEU A 99 -7.31 -7.94 10.66
CA LEU A 99 -8.23 -7.34 11.62
C LEU A 99 -7.68 -7.42 13.05
N LEU A 100 -7.16 -8.57 13.48
CA LEU A 100 -6.52 -8.70 14.80
C LEU A 100 -5.29 -7.80 14.95
N LYS A 101 -4.54 -7.56 13.86
CA LYS A 101 -3.42 -6.64 13.85
C LYS A 101 -3.88 -5.19 14.01
N ILE A 102 -4.93 -4.77 13.29
CA ILE A 102 -5.54 -3.44 13.42
C ILE A 102 -6.02 -3.22 14.86
N LEU A 103 -6.76 -4.17 15.42
CA LEU A 103 -7.23 -4.11 16.81
C LEU A 103 -6.06 -3.99 17.81
N ALA A 104 -5.00 -4.78 17.62
CA ALA A 104 -3.82 -4.71 18.49
C ALA A 104 -3.04 -3.40 18.36
N MET A 105 -3.08 -2.76 17.19
CA MET A 105 -2.48 -1.43 16.97
C MET A 105 -3.32 -0.35 17.63
N ASN A 106 -4.63 -0.33 17.37
CA ASN A 106 -5.55 0.66 17.90
C ASN A 106 -5.66 0.61 19.42
N ALA A 107 -5.61 -0.57 20.03
CA ALA A 107 -5.62 -0.71 21.49
C ALA A 107 -4.52 0.09 22.21
N LYS A 108 -3.38 0.36 21.55
CA LYS A 108 -2.29 1.17 22.12
C LYS A 108 -2.61 2.66 22.23
N HIS A 109 -3.64 3.12 21.52
CA HIS A 109 -4.10 4.50 21.53
C HIS A 109 -5.26 4.72 22.51
N LEU A 110 -5.70 3.68 23.23
CA LEU A 110 -6.68 3.83 24.31
C LEU A 110 -6.02 4.46 25.55
N PRO A 111 -6.72 5.36 26.25
CA PRO A 111 -6.31 5.80 27.58
C PRO A 111 -6.12 4.63 28.54
N ALA A 112 -5.13 4.72 29.43
CA ALA A 112 -4.81 3.63 30.36
C ALA A 112 -5.94 3.33 31.36
N ASP A 113 -6.78 4.32 31.65
CA ASP A 113 -7.95 4.25 32.52
C ASP A 113 -9.25 3.89 31.77
N PHE A 114 -9.21 3.75 30.45
CA PHE A 114 -10.38 3.38 29.66
C PHE A 114 -10.73 1.89 29.85
N SER A 115 -11.78 1.63 30.62
CA SER A 115 -12.26 0.28 30.94
C SER A 115 -13.77 0.14 30.72
N PRO A 116 -14.23 -0.31 29.54
CA PRO A 116 -15.64 -0.58 29.31
C PRO A 116 -16.14 -1.73 30.17
N MET A 117 -17.45 -1.75 30.43
CA MET A 117 -18.09 -2.81 31.22
C MET A 117 -17.92 -4.17 30.54
N LYS A 118 -17.41 -5.14 31.29
CA LYS A 118 -17.23 -6.54 30.86
C LYS A 118 -18.21 -7.46 31.58
N GLY A 119 -18.86 -8.34 30.83
CA GLY A 119 -19.66 -9.43 31.39
C GLY A 119 -18.79 -10.51 32.04
N ALA A 120 -19.44 -11.46 32.73
CA ALA A 120 -18.76 -12.55 33.43
C ALA A 120 -17.85 -13.40 32.52
N LEU A 121 -18.24 -13.57 31.24
CA LEU A 121 -17.48 -14.34 30.24
C LEU A 121 -16.51 -13.48 29.41
N GLU A 122 -16.34 -12.20 29.77
CA GLU A 122 -15.58 -11.22 28.98
C GLU A 122 -14.33 -10.71 29.70
N GLN A 123 -13.99 -11.27 30.87
CA GLN A 123 -12.87 -10.80 31.69
C GLN A 123 -11.56 -10.76 30.88
N ASP A 124 -11.31 -11.81 30.10
CA ASP A 124 -10.16 -11.96 29.23
C ASP A 124 -10.29 -11.29 27.84
N PHE A 125 -11.42 -10.62 27.55
CA PHE A 125 -11.57 -9.93 26.28
C PHE A 125 -10.68 -8.68 26.28
N LYS A 126 -10.06 -8.43 25.14
CA LYS A 126 -9.26 -7.23 24.91
C LYS A 126 -10.17 -6.07 24.50
N VAL A 127 -9.79 -4.87 24.88
CA VAL A 127 -10.46 -3.64 24.47
C VAL A 127 -9.68 -3.03 23.30
N SER A 128 -10.40 -2.56 22.28
CA SER A 128 -9.85 -1.79 21.17
C SER A 128 -10.96 -0.92 20.59
N PHE A 129 -10.62 -0.12 19.59
CA PHE A 129 -11.58 0.54 18.73
C PHE A 129 -11.28 0.23 17.25
N LEU A 130 -12.27 0.45 16.39
CA LEU A 130 -12.20 0.31 14.95
C LEU A 130 -12.67 1.61 14.29
N LEU A 131 -11.90 2.04 13.30
CA LEU A 131 -12.19 3.16 12.41
C LEU A 131 -12.51 2.61 11.02
N PRO A 132 -13.28 3.34 10.19
CA PRO A 132 -13.42 3.02 8.78
C PRO A 132 -12.05 2.84 8.12
N VAL A 133 -11.88 1.72 7.43
CA VAL A 133 -10.63 1.43 6.71
C VAL A 133 -10.77 1.92 5.27
N GLY A 134 -9.96 2.93 4.92
CA GLY A 134 -9.86 3.46 3.56
C GLY A 134 -9.00 2.57 2.64
N PRO A 135 -9.04 2.80 1.32
CA PRO A 135 -8.12 2.15 0.40
C PRO A 135 -6.68 2.58 0.71
N LEU A 136 -5.72 1.68 0.54
CA LEU A 136 -4.31 2.09 0.59
C LEU A 136 -3.98 2.94 -0.63
N THR A 137 -3.27 4.04 -0.40
CA THR A 137 -2.72 4.81 -1.51
C THR A 137 -1.61 4.02 -2.19
N PHE A 138 -1.30 4.35 -3.44
CA PHE A 138 -0.14 3.77 -4.13
C PHE A 138 1.16 4.09 -3.40
N GLU A 139 1.23 5.24 -2.71
CA GLU A 139 2.35 5.63 -1.87
C GLU A 139 2.52 4.68 -0.68
N ASP A 140 1.44 4.39 0.06
CA ASP A 140 1.46 3.44 1.18
C ASP A 140 1.84 2.03 0.73
N LEU A 141 1.26 1.58 -0.39
CA LEU A 141 1.61 0.29 -0.99
C LEU A 141 3.08 0.23 -1.39
N GLY A 142 3.63 1.34 -1.89
CA GLY A 142 5.04 1.42 -2.20
C GLY A 142 5.93 1.35 -0.95
N LYS A 143 5.59 2.09 0.11
CA LYS A 143 6.32 2.07 1.39
C LYS A 143 6.31 0.69 2.03
N LEU A 144 5.16 0.02 2.03
CA LEU A 144 5.01 -1.35 2.55
C LEU A 144 5.85 -2.38 1.78
N ASN A 145 6.11 -2.14 0.49
CA ASN A 145 6.88 -3.02 -0.38
C ASN A 145 8.36 -2.59 -0.54
N ALA A 146 8.83 -1.56 0.17
CA ALA A 146 10.18 -1.00 -0.04
C ALA A 146 11.31 -1.94 0.45
N ASP A 147 11.06 -2.76 1.48
CA ASP A 147 12.02 -3.72 2.04
C ASP A 147 11.38 -5.09 2.27
N THR A 148 11.14 -5.82 1.18
CA THR A 148 10.59 -7.18 1.22
C THR A 148 11.63 -8.24 1.64
N GLY A 149 12.90 -7.86 1.86
CA GLY A 149 13.97 -8.80 2.12
C GLY A 149 14.20 -9.76 0.96
N CYS A 150 14.47 -11.03 1.27
CA CYS A 150 14.57 -12.09 0.27
C CYS A 150 13.22 -12.34 -0.40
N PHE A 151 13.15 -12.28 -1.72
CA PHE A 151 11.92 -12.51 -2.48
C PHE A 151 11.25 -13.86 -2.21
N VAL A 152 12.04 -14.89 -1.90
CA VAL A 152 11.53 -16.26 -1.69
C VAL A 152 11.09 -16.50 -0.25
N CYS A 153 11.85 -16.01 0.74
CA CYS A 153 11.65 -16.39 2.14
C CYS A 153 11.47 -15.21 3.11
N GLY A 154 11.54 -13.97 2.63
CA GLY A 154 11.34 -12.75 3.43
C GLY A 154 12.48 -12.40 4.40
N LYS A 155 13.57 -13.17 4.45
CA LYS A 155 14.73 -12.84 5.30
C LYS A 155 15.33 -11.48 4.92
N LYS A 156 15.52 -10.60 5.90
CA LYS A 156 16.00 -9.22 5.68
C LYS A 156 17.45 -9.12 5.18
N THR A 157 18.30 -10.09 5.53
CA THR A 157 19.66 -10.18 4.99
C THR A 157 19.61 -10.71 3.56
N ALA A 158 19.50 -9.81 2.58
CA ALA A 158 19.41 -10.18 1.18
C ALA A 158 20.25 -9.27 0.28
N SER A 159 20.93 -9.86 -0.69
CA SER A 159 21.70 -9.16 -1.71
C SER A 159 20.89 -9.09 -3.00
N LEU A 160 21.00 -7.97 -3.72
CA LEU A 160 20.38 -7.81 -5.03
C LEU A 160 20.96 -8.80 -6.05
N CYS A 161 20.14 -9.21 -7.01
CA CYS A 161 20.60 -9.92 -8.19
C CYS A 161 21.66 -9.07 -8.91
N ALA A 162 22.89 -9.59 -9.01
CA ALA A 162 24.02 -8.87 -9.59
C ALA A 162 23.85 -8.52 -11.09
N GLN A 163 22.87 -9.11 -11.78
CA GLN A 163 22.63 -8.84 -13.19
C GLN A 163 21.61 -7.72 -13.42
N CYS A 164 20.50 -7.70 -12.66
CA CYS A 164 19.39 -6.78 -12.90
C CYS A 164 19.12 -5.81 -11.76
N PHE A 165 19.73 -5.98 -10.59
CA PHE A 165 19.57 -5.11 -9.41
C PHE A 165 18.10 -4.83 -8.99
N SER A 166 17.17 -5.70 -9.36
CA SER A 166 15.72 -5.49 -9.17
C SER A 166 15.13 -6.36 -8.05
N VAL A 167 15.67 -7.55 -7.80
CA VAL A 167 15.16 -8.51 -6.81
C VAL A 167 16.29 -8.91 -5.87
N SER A 168 15.98 -9.07 -4.58
CA SER A 168 16.92 -9.46 -3.53
C SER A 168 16.74 -10.92 -3.08
N TYR A 169 17.84 -11.60 -2.80
CA TYR A 169 17.86 -12.97 -2.28
C TYR A 169 18.81 -13.08 -1.08
N CYS A 170 18.46 -13.89 -0.08
CA CYS A 170 19.35 -14.14 1.07
C CYS A 170 20.54 -15.07 0.75
N GLY A 171 20.56 -15.66 -0.44
CA GLY A 171 21.61 -16.57 -0.87
C GLY A 171 21.30 -17.22 -2.22
N GLN A 172 22.24 -18.02 -2.72
CA GLN A 172 22.13 -18.67 -4.04
C GLN A 172 20.96 -19.64 -4.13
N ASP A 173 20.58 -20.31 -3.03
CA ASP A 173 19.50 -21.30 -3.04
C ASP A 173 18.15 -20.64 -3.38
N CYS A 174 17.83 -19.52 -2.71
CA CYS A 174 16.64 -18.73 -3.03
C CYS A 174 16.69 -18.15 -4.45
N GLN A 175 17.87 -17.70 -4.91
CA GLN A 175 18.02 -17.22 -6.28
C GLN A 175 17.78 -18.33 -7.31
N ARG A 176 18.32 -19.54 -7.10
CA ARG A 176 18.14 -20.70 -7.99
C ARG A 176 16.69 -21.17 -8.00
N ALA A 177 16.04 -21.19 -6.83
CA ALA A 177 14.63 -21.55 -6.71
C ALA A 177 13.72 -20.62 -7.52
N HIS A 178 13.95 -19.31 -7.47
CA HIS A 178 13.17 -18.32 -8.22
C HIS A 178 13.67 -18.11 -9.67
N TRP A 179 14.82 -18.67 -10.07
CA TRP A 179 15.43 -18.41 -11.38
C TRP A 179 14.53 -18.72 -12.58
N PRO A 180 13.74 -19.82 -12.62
CA PRO A 180 12.86 -20.11 -13.76
C PRO A 180 11.89 -18.97 -14.08
N GLU A 181 11.33 -18.33 -13.05
CA GLU A 181 10.41 -17.19 -13.16
C GLU A 181 11.18 -15.87 -13.40
N HIS A 182 12.30 -15.68 -12.69
CA HIS A 182 13.08 -14.44 -12.75
C HIS A 182 13.85 -14.21 -14.06
N LYS A 183 14.33 -15.29 -14.70
CA LYS A 183 15.29 -15.25 -15.82
C LYS A 183 14.82 -14.39 -17.00
N GLY A 184 13.53 -14.45 -17.34
CA GLY A 184 12.95 -13.68 -18.45
C GLY A 184 13.08 -12.18 -18.20
N MET A 185 12.56 -11.72 -17.07
CA MET A 185 12.64 -10.33 -16.65
C MET A 185 14.11 -9.90 -16.46
N CYS A 186 14.94 -10.70 -15.80
CA CYS A 186 16.35 -10.37 -15.56
C CYS A 186 17.11 -10.09 -16.86
N ARG A 187 16.89 -10.92 -17.89
CA ARG A 187 17.50 -10.72 -19.22
C ARG A 187 16.93 -9.51 -19.94
N SER A 188 15.63 -9.25 -19.80
CA SER A 188 14.98 -8.05 -20.34
C SER A 188 15.63 -6.78 -19.81
N VAL A 189 15.80 -6.68 -18.48
CA VAL A 189 16.44 -5.52 -17.83
C VAL A 189 17.88 -5.34 -18.30
N ARG A 190 18.67 -6.44 -18.34
CA ARG A 190 20.07 -6.40 -18.79
C ARG A 190 20.22 -5.99 -20.25
N GLY A 191 19.31 -6.45 -21.12
CA GLY A 191 19.31 -6.14 -22.55
C GLY A 191 18.53 -4.87 -22.92
N GLY A 192 18.11 -4.08 -21.94
CA GLY A 192 17.42 -2.81 -22.16
C GLY A 192 18.37 -1.72 -22.64
N THR A 193 17.84 -0.79 -23.44
CA THR A 193 18.56 0.42 -23.85
C THR A 193 18.27 1.51 -22.83
N TRP A 194 19.32 1.97 -22.15
CA TRP A 194 19.25 2.96 -21.07
C TRP A 194 19.65 4.34 -21.58
N ARG A 195 18.91 5.37 -21.16
CA ARG A 195 19.23 6.78 -21.41
C ARG A 195 19.39 7.49 -20.08
N THR A 196 20.49 8.19 -19.91
CA THR A 196 20.68 9.10 -18.78
C THR A 196 19.97 10.41 -19.11
N VAL A 197 19.07 10.83 -18.23
CA VAL A 197 18.35 12.09 -18.34
C VAL A 197 18.58 12.95 -17.10
N PRO A 198 19.01 14.21 -17.28
CA PRO A 198 19.00 15.18 -16.20
C PRO A 198 17.56 15.59 -15.89
N PHE A 199 17.28 15.84 -14.62
CA PHE A 199 15.98 16.33 -14.17
C PHE A 199 16.11 17.55 -13.27
N VAL A 200 15.02 18.29 -13.12
CA VAL A 200 14.85 19.35 -12.12
C VAL A 200 13.71 18.97 -11.18
N ASN A 201 13.69 19.47 -9.95
CA ASN A 201 12.65 19.16 -8.95
C ASN A 201 11.55 20.24 -8.84
N ILE A 202 11.65 21.29 -9.65
CA ILE A 202 10.64 22.34 -9.77
C ILE A 202 10.21 22.43 -11.24
N MET A 203 8.91 22.59 -11.46
CA MET A 203 8.38 22.85 -12.80
C MET A 203 8.85 24.24 -13.25
N PRO A 204 9.41 24.38 -14.47
CA PRO A 204 9.80 25.70 -14.97
C PRO A 204 8.66 26.72 -14.88
N GLY A 205 8.95 27.92 -14.38
CA GLY A 205 7.98 29.00 -14.20
C GLY A 205 7.15 28.92 -12.91
N HIS A 206 7.43 27.94 -12.05
CA HIS A 206 6.79 27.78 -10.74
C HIS A 206 7.79 27.87 -9.59
N GLU A 207 8.93 28.53 -9.82
CA GLU A 207 9.94 28.78 -8.81
C GLU A 207 9.32 29.55 -7.62
N GLY A 208 9.70 29.17 -6.40
CA GLY A 208 9.18 29.77 -5.16
C GLY A 208 7.72 29.41 -4.81
N HIS A 209 7.04 28.57 -5.60
CA HIS A 209 5.68 28.12 -5.30
C HIS A 209 5.67 26.81 -4.52
N SER A 210 4.73 26.70 -3.57
CA SER A 210 4.39 25.44 -2.92
C SER A 210 3.59 24.55 -3.86
N MET A 211 3.89 23.27 -3.86
CA MET A 211 3.15 22.26 -4.61
C MET A 211 2.32 21.40 -3.67
N TYR A 212 1.10 21.07 -4.10
CA TYR A 212 0.24 20.09 -3.44
C TYR A 212 -0.39 19.17 -4.48
N MET A 213 -0.60 17.91 -4.11
CA MET A 213 -1.27 16.95 -4.97
C MET A 213 -2.66 16.64 -4.44
N LEU A 214 -3.65 16.92 -5.29
CA LEU A 214 -4.99 16.40 -5.11
C LEU A 214 -5.14 15.07 -5.84
N THR A 215 -5.64 14.09 -5.10
CA THR A 215 -6.07 12.79 -5.59
C THR A 215 -7.52 12.59 -5.14
N ARG A 216 -8.21 11.61 -5.74
CA ARG A 216 -9.55 11.23 -5.29
C ARG A 216 -9.61 10.76 -3.83
N HIS A 217 -8.47 10.42 -3.22
CA HIS A 217 -8.41 9.86 -1.86
C HIS A 217 -8.08 10.90 -0.80
N ASN A 218 -7.41 12.00 -1.14
CA ASN A 218 -6.96 13.04 -0.20
C ASN A 218 -7.58 14.41 -0.48
N PHE A 219 -8.56 14.52 -1.38
CA PHE A 219 -9.23 15.78 -1.71
C PHE A 219 -9.97 16.41 -0.51
N LYS A 220 -10.36 15.60 0.48
CA LYS A 220 -11.01 16.04 1.72
C LYS A 220 -10.04 16.22 2.89
N ASP A 221 -8.77 15.82 2.77
CA ASP A 221 -7.82 15.91 3.87
C ASP A 221 -7.45 17.39 4.09
N SER A 222 -7.72 17.92 5.27
CA SER A 222 -7.35 19.30 5.64
C SER A 222 -5.84 19.45 5.84
N GLU A 223 -5.13 18.35 6.08
CA GLU A 223 -3.66 18.27 6.23
C GLU A 223 -2.97 17.74 4.96
N VAL A 224 -3.26 18.32 3.79
CA VAL A 224 -2.48 17.98 2.59
C VAL A 224 -1.03 18.47 2.80
N ALA A 225 -0.08 17.55 2.77
CA ALA A 225 1.34 17.87 2.89
C ALA A 225 1.79 18.79 1.74
N LEU A 226 1.89 20.10 2.02
CA LEU A 226 2.52 21.07 1.13
C LEU A 226 3.98 20.69 0.93
N ARG A 227 4.40 20.57 -0.32
CA ARG A 227 5.80 20.39 -0.70
C ARG A 227 6.37 21.72 -1.12
N ASN A 228 7.48 22.09 -0.48
CA ASN A 228 8.27 23.26 -0.81
C ASN A 228 9.59 22.76 -1.42
N PRO A 229 9.63 22.48 -2.74
CA PRO A 229 10.84 22.01 -3.40
C PRO A 229 11.90 23.12 -3.38
N ASP A 230 13.13 22.73 -3.06
CA ASP A 230 14.31 23.59 -3.07
C ASP A 230 15.16 23.22 -4.29
N GLU A 231 15.30 24.14 -5.24
CA GLU A 231 16.05 23.92 -6.48
C GLU A 231 17.53 23.62 -6.26
N THR A 232 18.08 24.02 -5.11
CA THR A 232 19.49 23.81 -4.78
C THR A 232 19.75 22.44 -4.15
N ARG A 233 18.70 21.75 -3.70
CA ARG A 233 18.81 20.48 -2.97
C ARG A 233 18.32 19.31 -3.81
N PRO A 234 19.18 18.30 -4.05
CA PRO A 234 18.76 17.13 -4.80
C PRO A 234 17.68 16.35 -4.05
N PRO A 235 16.67 15.80 -4.77
CA PRO A 235 15.67 14.95 -4.16
C PRO A 235 16.28 13.70 -3.49
N PRO A 236 15.67 13.19 -2.40
CA PRO A 236 16.16 12.00 -1.71
C PRO A 236 16.41 10.81 -2.64
N ASN A 237 17.43 10.00 -2.33
CA ASN A 237 17.70 8.75 -3.05
C ASN A 237 17.51 7.53 -2.13
N ILE A 238 16.26 7.18 -1.84
CA ILE A 238 15.94 6.01 -1.00
C ILE A 238 16.24 4.67 -1.69
N HIS A 239 16.34 4.69 -3.02
CA HIS A 239 16.55 3.49 -3.84
C HIS A 239 18.03 3.12 -3.96
N GLY A 240 18.94 4.06 -3.69
CA GLY A 240 20.38 3.86 -3.85
C GLY A 240 20.71 3.48 -5.30
N THR A 241 21.25 2.27 -5.48
CA THR A 241 21.60 1.70 -6.80
C THR A 241 20.54 0.73 -7.34
N LYS A 242 19.43 0.51 -6.61
CA LYS A 242 18.34 -0.37 -7.03
C LYS A 242 17.68 0.19 -8.30
N ILE A 243 17.21 -0.72 -9.13
CA ILE A 243 16.32 -0.36 -10.24
C ILE A 243 14.88 -0.34 -9.70
N PHE A 244 14.15 0.72 -10.02
CA PHE A 244 12.77 0.93 -9.58
C PHE A 244 11.90 1.39 -10.75
N LEU A 245 10.58 1.28 -10.60
CA LEU A 245 9.62 1.69 -11.63
C LEU A 245 9.29 3.17 -11.49
N VAL A 246 9.38 3.92 -12.59
CA VAL A 246 8.91 5.30 -12.69
C VAL A 246 7.77 5.42 -13.69
N LYS A 247 6.87 6.35 -13.42
CA LYS A 247 5.90 6.85 -14.38
C LYS A 247 6.46 8.11 -15.02
N LEU A 248 6.47 8.14 -16.35
CA LEU A 248 6.74 9.33 -17.14
C LEU A 248 5.40 9.81 -17.70
N GLN A 249 5.12 11.10 -17.54
CA GLN A 249 3.88 11.70 -18.01
C GLN A 249 4.18 12.99 -18.76
N ILE A 250 3.66 13.09 -19.98
CA ILE A 250 3.73 14.33 -20.78
C ILE A 250 2.77 15.33 -20.15
N VAL A 251 3.28 16.53 -19.85
CA VAL A 251 2.44 17.61 -19.32
C VAL A 251 1.87 18.42 -20.46
N ILE A 252 0.55 18.50 -20.53
CA ILE A 252 -0.22 19.19 -21.58
C ILE A 252 -0.78 20.49 -20.99
N PRO A 253 -0.76 21.62 -21.73
CA PRO A 253 -0.45 21.73 -23.17
C PRO A 253 1.03 21.92 -23.51
N ALA A 254 1.91 22.20 -22.54
CA ALA A 254 3.29 22.61 -22.80
C ALA A 254 4.10 21.61 -23.63
N ARG A 255 3.98 20.29 -23.37
CA ARG A 255 4.74 19.21 -24.05
C ARG A 255 6.26 19.41 -24.10
N ASP A 256 6.80 20.26 -23.23
CA ASP A 256 8.23 20.58 -23.14
C ASP A 256 8.94 19.90 -21.98
N PHE A 257 8.19 19.16 -21.17
CA PHE A 257 8.74 18.38 -20.08
C PHE A 257 7.94 17.10 -19.80
N HIS A 258 8.66 16.06 -19.38
CA HIS A 258 8.07 14.87 -18.78
C HIS A 258 8.11 15.01 -17.27
N MET A 259 6.97 14.86 -16.62
CA MET A 259 6.91 14.66 -15.18
C MET A 259 7.24 13.20 -14.87
N VAL A 260 8.24 12.98 -14.02
CA VAL A 260 8.80 11.67 -13.66
C VAL A 260 8.69 11.49 -12.15
N TYR A 261 8.14 10.37 -11.70
CA TYR A 261 8.04 10.02 -10.28
C TYR A 261 7.93 8.51 -10.12
N ASP A 262 8.35 7.99 -8.97
CA ASP A 262 8.10 6.60 -8.58
C ASP A 262 6.73 6.45 -7.87
N ARG A 263 6.32 5.20 -7.63
CA ARG A 263 5.02 4.90 -7.00
C ARG A 263 4.89 5.48 -5.58
N GLN A 264 6.02 5.59 -4.88
CA GLN A 264 6.12 6.13 -3.51
C GLN A 264 6.23 7.66 -3.46
N ARG A 265 6.39 8.33 -4.60
CA ARG A 265 6.79 9.74 -4.66
C ARG A 265 7.99 10.05 -3.78
N SER A 266 8.93 9.11 -3.70
CA SER A 266 10.06 9.11 -2.76
C SER A 266 11.07 10.21 -3.03
N PHE A 267 11.18 10.62 -4.30
CA PHE A 267 11.93 11.80 -4.74
C PHE A 267 11.01 12.90 -5.30
N GLY A 268 9.70 12.77 -5.04
CA GLY A 268 8.66 13.62 -5.60
C GLY A 268 8.56 13.62 -7.12
N GLU A 269 7.88 14.62 -7.64
CA GLU A 269 7.74 14.90 -9.06
C GLU A 269 8.96 15.67 -9.53
N VAL A 270 9.77 15.02 -10.36
CA VAL A 270 10.87 15.67 -11.06
C VAL A 270 10.52 15.83 -12.53
N TYR A 271 11.18 16.76 -13.21
CA TYR A 271 10.86 17.14 -14.56
C TYR A 271 12.08 16.96 -15.46
N PHE A 272 11.93 16.13 -16.48
CA PHE A 272 12.90 16.04 -17.56
C PHE A 272 12.50 17.03 -18.67
N LEU A 273 13.32 18.06 -18.88
CA LEU A 273 13.03 19.15 -19.81
C LEU A 273 13.60 18.87 -21.20
N ARG A 274 12.86 19.23 -22.25
CA ARG A 274 13.30 19.17 -23.66
C ARG A 274 14.64 19.87 -23.87
N THR A 275 14.81 21.03 -23.26
CA THR A 275 16.02 21.87 -23.41
C THR A 275 17.29 21.23 -22.87
N LYS A 276 17.20 20.25 -21.96
CA LYS A 276 18.37 19.60 -21.37
C LYS A 276 18.93 18.48 -22.24
N SER A 277 18.08 17.78 -22.99
CA SER A 277 18.50 16.72 -23.92
C SER A 277 17.45 16.52 -25.03
N PRO A 278 17.45 17.35 -26.08
CA PRO A 278 16.39 17.35 -27.10
C PRO A 278 16.19 16.03 -27.83
N GLU A 279 17.28 15.31 -28.13
CA GLU A 279 17.28 14.05 -28.87
C GLU A 279 16.63 12.94 -28.02
N VAL A 280 17.09 12.80 -26.78
CA VAL A 280 16.54 11.82 -25.81
C VAL A 280 15.10 12.17 -25.46
N PHE A 281 14.77 13.46 -25.36
CA PHE A 281 13.40 13.89 -25.13
C PHE A 281 12.48 13.48 -26.27
N SER A 282 12.92 13.66 -27.52
CA SER A 282 12.14 13.28 -28.71
C SER A 282 11.97 11.77 -28.80
N GLU A 283 13.01 11.00 -28.45
CA GLU A 283 12.94 9.54 -28.31
C GLU A 283 11.89 9.14 -27.26
N MET A 284 11.89 9.78 -26.08
CA MET A 284 10.90 9.50 -25.02
C MET A 284 9.47 9.85 -25.42
N ILE A 285 9.25 10.97 -26.13
CA ILE A 285 7.93 11.31 -26.67
C ILE A 285 7.47 10.24 -27.66
N SER A 286 8.33 9.85 -28.60
CA SER A 286 8.01 8.82 -29.58
C SER A 286 7.69 7.46 -28.92
N GLU A 287 8.42 7.09 -27.87
CA GLU A 287 8.12 5.89 -27.09
C GLU A 287 6.80 6.00 -26.31
N THR A 288 6.47 7.21 -25.81
CA THR A 288 5.24 7.45 -25.02
C THR A 288 3.99 7.53 -25.90
N GLU A 289 4.10 8.05 -27.11
CA GLU A 289 3.00 8.15 -28.09
C GLU A 289 2.90 6.90 -28.98
N GLY A 290 3.97 6.12 -29.07
CA GLY A 290 4.07 4.91 -29.89
C GLY A 290 3.36 3.69 -29.29
N PRO A 291 3.47 2.51 -29.94
CA PRO A 291 2.75 1.30 -29.53
C PRO A 291 3.15 0.76 -28.15
N ARG A 292 4.34 1.16 -27.66
CA ARG A 292 4.87 0.83 -26.32
C ARG A 292 4.52 1.87 -25.25
N GLY A 293 3.90 2.95 -25.68
CA GLY A 293 3.41 4.05 -24.89
C GLY A 293 1.91 3.87 -24.72
N GLY A 294 1.53 3.16 -23.66
CA GLY A 294 0.13 2.92 -23.36
C GLY A 294 -0.64 4.21 -23.02
N PHE A 295 -1.91 4.06 -22.66
CA PHE A 295 -2.70 5.11 -22.01
C PHE A 295 -2.91 6.40 -22.84
N GLY A 296 -3.18 6.23 -24.14
CA GLY A 296 -3.57 7.33 -25.03
C GLY A 296 -2.43 8.25 -25.43
N GLY A 297 -1.17 7.81 -25.28
CA GLY A 297 -0.01 8.58 -25.71
C GLY A 297 0.49 9.62 -24.72
N TYR A 298 0.01 9.59 -23.47
CA TYR A 298 0.28 10.64 -22.47
C TYR A 298 1.18 10.20 -21.32
N LYS A 299 1.30 8.90 -21.10
CA LYS A 299 2.12 8.36 -20.01
C LYS A 299 2.66 6.99 -20.36
N MET A 300 3.85 6.70 -19.85
CA MET A 300 4.46 5.39 -19.91
C MET A 300 5.10 5.04 -18.57
N TYR A 301 5.38 3.76 -18.37
CA TYR A 301 6.09 3.26 -17.20
C TYR A 301 7.37 2.60 -17.64
N ARG A 302 8.48 2.97 -17.03
CA ARG A 302 9.81 2.46 -17.36
C ARG A 302 10.60 2.20 -16.09
N LEU A 303 11.54 1.27 -16.19
CA LEU A 303 12.51 1.04 -15.14
C LEU A 303 13.55 2.16 -15.15
N ALA A 304 13.94 2.63 -13.98
CA ALA A 304 14.94 3.66 -13.78
C ALA A 304 15.89 3.30 -12.63
N LYS A 305 17.06 3.93 -12.63
CA LYS A 305 17.99 3.94 -11.50
C LYS A 305 18.59 5.34 -11.35
N ARG A 306 18.87 5.75 -10.11
CA ARG A 306 19.58 7.00 -9.83
C ARG A 306 21.06 6.82 -10.20
N VAL A 307 21.62 7.74 -10.96
CA VAL A 307 23.05 7.70 -11.36
C VAL A 307 23.86 8.89 -10.83
N SER A 308 23.19 10.00 -10.54
CA SER A 308 23.77 11.14 -9.82
C SER A 308 22.67 11.88 -9.05
N ASP A 309 23.04 12.95 -8.35
CA ASP A 309 22.13 13.80 -7.59
C ASP A 309 21.04 14.44 -8.46
N TRP A 310 21.25 14.61 -9.76
CA TRP A 310 20.29 15.26 -10.67
C TRP A 310 20.01 14.47 -11.94
N GLU A 311 20.37 13.18 -11.98
CA GLU A 311 20.18 12.35 -13.16
C GLU A 311 19.58 10.98 -12.84
N LEU A 312 18.67 10.56 -13.72
CA LEU A 312 18.12 9.21 -13.76
C LEU A 312 18.59 8.51 -15.03
N SER A 313 18.94 7.24 -14.92
CA SER A 313 19.10 6.37 -16.08
C SER A 313 17.82 5.58 -16.27
N ILE A 314 17.12 5.78 -17.39
CA ILE A 314 15.80 5.22 -17.70
C ILE A 314 15.93 4.21 -18.84
N CYS A 315 15.39 3.01 -18.65
CA CYS A 315 15.33 1.96 -19.67
C CYS A 315 14.18 2.23 -20.63
N LEU A 316 14.44 2.61 -21.88
CA LEU A 316 13.38 2.99 -22.82
C LEU A 316 12.79 1.82 -23.60
N TYR A 317 13.63 0.89 -24.04
CA TYR A 317 13.26 -0.12 -25.05
C TYR A 317 12.81 -1.46 -24.47
N ARG A 318 12.44 -1.49 -23.18
CA ARG A 318 11.85 -2.67 -22.53
C ARG A 318 10.76 -2.25 -21.54
N GLU A 319 9.56 -2.77 -21.76
CA GLU A 319 8.45 -2.60 -20.84
C GLU A 319 8.61 -3.51 -19.61
N PRO A 320 8.10 -3.10 -18.45
CA PRO A 320 7.92 -4.00 -17.31
C PRO A 320 7.03 -5.19 -17.73
N GLN A 321 7.50 -6.42 -17.51
CA GLN A 321 6.77 -7.63 -17.90
C GLN A 321 5.60 -7.99 -16.96
N SER A 322 5.53 -7.34 -15.80
CA SER A 322 4.44 -7.51 -14.82
C SER A 322 3.34 -6.49 -15.06
N GLU A 323 2.10 -6.86 -14.69
CA GLU A 323 0.98 -5.90 -14.61
C GLU A 323 1.40 -4.68 -13.78
N ILE A 324 1.36 -3.49 -14.38
CA ILE A 324 1.73 -2.24 -13.72
C ILE A 324 0.52 -1.71 -12.96
N MET A 325 0.49 -1.96 -11.65
CA MET A 325 -0.51 -1.34 -10.78
C MET A 325 0.02 0.01 -10.28
N TRP A 326 -0.58 1.11 -10.75
CA TRP A 326 -0.19 2.50 -10.46
C TRP A 326 -1.39 3.44 -10.35
#